data_AF-A0A8T6H8L7-F1
#
_entry.id   AF-A0A8T6H8L7-F1
#
_cell.length_a   1.000
_cell.length_b   1.000
_cell.length_c   1.000
_cell.angle_alpha   90.00
_cell.angle_beta   90.00
_cell.angle_gamma   90.00
#
_symmetry.space_group_name_H-M   'P 1'
#
loop_
_entity.id
_entity.type
_entity.pdbx_description
1 polymer ?
#
loop_
_entity_poly.entity_id
_entity_poly.type
_entity_poly.pdbx_seq_one_letter_code
_entity_poly.pdbx_strand_id
1 'polypeptide(L)'
;MNPSMTQRRIKDMGEAMAEDKRKSKDLQLSAANVGDEKSRITMPKHVDIQFMDDADSELTQPMEGYNPRYKNIVDYIIGVTHEIWEEHGIGKLYDYYANTIRMHTASGLKFGREAVIEATIESQAAFPDRRLFGEEVIWTGNNVDGFYTSHRLRHEGTNRGWTAYGPPTGKRVSYRAIADCVCVQNMMVEEWISRDELTLIMQMGLDPLQTAKEMAAKEKDSDLQLRIAGDIDHRIGQLPPEPWPESQSERFDPEDFVMRMMHEIWNWKLLNKAREYYHENFVFDGPSGRAFKGIGDFQTYVLSLLSPFPDLSHHVDHVCHVGNESAGYRVATRWSMRGTHTGYGIYGEPTGNPMRLMGFSHHVIKDGLIASESTVFDEFVLLKQVVA
;
A
#
# COMPACT_ATOMS: atom_id res chain seq x y z
N MET A 1 -18.36 -18.11 -11.98
CA MET A 1 -17.41 -17.18 -11.34
C MET A 1 -18.22 -16.22 -10.47
N ASN A 2 -18.07 -16.29 -9.16
CA ASN A 2 -18.62 -15.27 -8.26
C ASN A 2 -17.70 -14.04 -8.36
N PRO A 3 -18.22 -12.82 -8.56
CA PRO A 3 -17.38 -11.63 -8.49
C PRO A 3 -16.68 -11.59 -7.14
N SER A 4 -15.39 -11.22 -7.12
CA SER A 4 -14.65 -11.03 -5.87
C SER A 4 -15.40 -10.02 -4.97
N MET A 5 -15.26 -10.12 -3.64
CA MET A 5 -15.89 -9.15 -2.72
C MET A 5 -15.57 -7.70 -3.11
N THR A 6 -14.40 -7.46 -3.71
CA THR A 6 -13.99 -6.16 -4.26
C THR A 6 -14.84 -5.74 -5.45
N GLN A 7 -15.11 -6.61 -6.43
CA GLN A 7 -15.95 -6.25 -7.57
C GLN A 7 -17.38 -5.90 -7.16
N ARG A 8 -17.93 -6.59 -6.16
CA ARG A 8 -19.24 -6.22 -5.58
C ARG A 8 -19.17 -4.87 -4.88
N ARG A 9 -18.15 -4.64 -4.07
CA ARG A 9 -17.99 -3.38 -3.32
C ARG A 9 -17.68 -2.18 -4.21
N ILE A 10 -16.89 -2.36 -5.27
CA ILE A 10 -16.62 -1.34 -6.30
C ILE A 10 -17.95 -0.98 -6.99
N LYS A 11 -18.74 -1.98 -7.40
CA LYS A 11 -20.04 -1.78 -8.01
C LYS A 11 -21.03 -1.05 -7.08
N ASP A 12 -21.15 -1.49 -5.83
CA ASP A 12 -22.04 -0.87 -4.83
C ASP A 12 -21.66 0.60 -4.58
N MET A 13 -20.35 0.93 -4.56
CA MET A 13 -19.86 2.31 -4.41
C MET A 13 -20.08 3.14 -5.69
N GLY A 14 -19.91 2.53 -6.87
CA GLY A 14 -20.21 3.16 -8.16
C GLY A 14 -21.67 3.56 -8.31
N GLU A 15 -22.59 2.69 -7.89
CA GLU A 15 -24.04 2.96 -7.91
C GLU A 15 -24.42 4.11 -6.96
N ALA A 16 -23.87 4.14 -5.74
CA ALA A 16 -24.13 5.21 -4.76
C ALA A 16 -23.64 6.59 -5.23
N MET A 17 -22.47 6.67 -5.87
CA MET A 17 -21.94 7.93 -6.41
C MET A 17 -22.70 8.44 -7.63
N ALA A 18 -23.19 7.53 -8.49
CA ALA A 18 -24.03 7.90 -9.63
C ALA A 18 -25.34 8.55 -9.17
N GLU A 19 -25.87 8.13 -8.02
CA GLU A 19 -27.07 8.68 -7.41
C GLU A 19 -26.84 10.07 -6.77
N ASP A 20 -25.69 10.27 -6.11
CA ASP A 20 -25.31 11.55 -5.50
C ASP A 20 -24.99 12.62 -6.57
N LYS A 21 -24.37 12.24 -7.70
CA LYS A 21 -24.15 13.14 -8.84
C LYS A 21 -25.42 13.51 -9.59
N ARG A 22 -26.47 12.68 -9.62
CA ARG A 22 -27.79 13.09 -10.17
C ARG A 22 -28.37 14.26 -9.38
N LYS A 23 -28.09 14.34 -8.08
CA LYS A 23 -28.48 15.48 -7.22
C LYS A 23 -27.54 16.68 -7.37
N SER A 24 -26.25 16.45 -7.67
CA SER A 24 -25.25 17.51 -7.87
C SER A 24 -25.24 18.11 -9.29
N LYS A 25 -25.96 17.52 -10.27
CA LYS A 25 -25.93 17.95 -11.68
C LYS A 25 -26.55 19.34 -11.93
N ASP A 26 -27.17 19.94 -10.91
CA ASP A 26 -27.78 21.28 -10.97
C ASP A 26 -26.80 22.45 -10.70
N LEU A 27 -25.50 22.19 -10.49
CA LEU A 27 -24.47 23.24 -10.47
C LEU A 27 -23.37 22.96 -11.49
N GLN A 28 -23.48 23.56 -12.67
CA GLN A 28 -22.40 23.67 -13.65
C GLN A 28 -21.46 24.83 -13.28
N LEU A 29 -20.15 24.63 -13.42
CA LEU A 29 -19.23 25.68 -13.87
C LEU A 29 -17.96 25.11 -14.51
N SER A 30 -17.39 25.97 -15.33
CA SER A 30 -16.61 25.78 -16.56
C SER A 30 -15.19 25.24 -16.41
N ALA A 31 -14.81 24.34 -17.30
CA ALA A 31 -13.41 24.03 -17.59
C ALA A 31 -12.78 25.15 -18.42
N ALA A 32 -11.72 25.78 -17.91
CA ALA A 32 -10.86 26.69 -18.66
C ALA A 32 -9.56 25.96 -19.05
N ASN A 33 -9.23 26.05 -20.34
CA ASN A 33 -7.99 25.55 -20.95
C ASN A 33 -6.75 26.10 -20.24
N VAL A 34 -5.87 25.22 -19.78
CA VAL A 34 -4.48 25.55 -19.43
C VAL A 34 -3.57 24.81 -20.39
N GLY A 35 -2.69 25.58 -21.02
CA GLY A 35 -1.83 25.19 -22.13
C GLY A 35 -0.69 24.25 -21.73
N ASP A 36 -0.19 23.62 -22.79
CA ASP A 36 0.81 22.58 -22.89
C ASP A 36 2.22 23.12 -22.56
N GLU A 37 2.61 23.13 -21.28
CA GLU A 37 4.01 23.08 -20.86
C GLU A 37 4.25 21.71 -20.23
N LYS A 38 4.93 20.82 -20.96
CA LYS A 38 5.24 19.45 -20.51
C LYS A 38 6.13 19.49 -19.26
N SER A 39 5.53 19.54 -18.08
CA SER A 39 6.17 19.11 -16.86
C SER A 39 6.56 17.64 -17.04
N ARG A 40 7.86 17.37 -16.94
CA ARG A 40 8.40 16.04 -17.22
C ARG A 40 8.09 15.17 -16.00
N ILE A 41 7.04 14.35 -16.10
CA ILE A 41 6.67 13.32 -15.12
C ILE A 41 7.94 12.57 -14.66
N THR A 42 8.18 12.56 -13.34
CA THR A 42 9.42 12.02 -12.79
C THR A 42 9.34 10.49 -12.65
N MET A 43 9.80 9.78 -13.68
CA MET A 43 9.91 8.32 -13.68
C MET A 43 11.37 7.87 -13.50
N PRO A 44 11.69 6.92 -12.60
CA PRO A 44 13.00 6.28 -12.59
C PRO A 44 13.32 5.62 -13.95
N LYS A 45 14.61 5.53 -14.31
CA LYS A 45 15.05 4.93 -15.59
C LYS A 45 14.74 3.43 -15.75
N HIS A 46 14.29 2.77 -14.69
CA HIS A 46 13.98 1.33 -14.63
C HIS A 46 12.54 1.07 -14.20
N VAL A 47 11.63 2.02 -14.46
CA VAL A 47 10.22 1.84 -14.14
C VAL A 47 9.59 0.90 -15.15
N ASP A 48 9.08 -0.21 -14.62
CA ASP A 48 8.53 -1.29 -15.41
C ASP A 48 6.99 -1.17 -15.41
N ILE A 49 6.51 -0.01 -15.89
CA ILE A 49 5.09 0.35 -15.97
C ILE A 49 4.37 -0.33 -17.16
N GLN A 50 5.11 -1.02 -18.02
CA GLN A 50 4.67 -1.43 -19.35
C GLN A 50 4.36 -2.93 -19.50
N PHE A 51 3.72 -3.57 -18.52
CA PHE A 51 3.18 -4.93 -18.72
C PHE A 51 1.72 -4.88 -19.14
N MET A 52 1.52 -4.44 -20.37
CA MET A 52 0.48 -4.98 -21.24
C MET A 52 1.21 -5.29 -22.55
N ASP A 53 1.06 -6.49 -23.08
CA ASP A 53 1.61 -6.83 -24.40
C ASP A 53 1.18 -5.74 -25.38
N ASP A 54 2.16 -5.22 -26.14
CA ASP A 54 2.11 -4.11 -27.10
C ASP A 54 2.60 -2.73 -26.60
N ALA A 55 3.90 -2.65 -26.29
CA ALA A 55 4.66 -1.40 -26.15
C ALA A 55 4.75 -0.54 -27.44
N ASP A 56 4.14 -0.98 -28.55
CA ASP A 56 4.06 -0.26 -29.84
C ASP A 56 2.62 0.15 -30.23
N SER A 57 1.61 -0.17 -29.42
CA SER A 57 0.26 0.40 -29.58
C SER A 57 0.08 1.56 -28.60
N GLU A 58 -0.64 2.62 -28.98
CA GLU A 58 -1.06 3.63 -28.00
C GLU A 58 -1.94 2.94 -26.95
N LEU A 59 -1.33 2.53 -25.82
CA LEU A 59 -1.93 1.84 -24.68
C LEU A 59 -3.09 2.66 -24.14
N THR A 60 -4.27 2.41 -24.69
CA THR A 60 -5.51 3.11 -24.40
C THR A 60 -6.50 2.09 -23.85
N GLN A 61 -7.21 2.48 -22.80
CA GLN A 61 -8.34 1.73 -22.29
C GLN A 61 -9.55 2.66 -22.22
N PRO A 62 -10.78 2.13 -22.24
CA PRO A 62 -11.95 2.92 -21.91
C PRO A 62 -11.77 3.60 -20.55
N MET A 63 -11.98 4.91 -20.49
CA MET A 63 -11.82 5.75 -19.29
C MET A 63 -13.04 6.66 -19.11
N GLU A 64 -14.23 6.18 -19.45
CA GLU A 64 -15.47 6.95 -19.30
C GLU A 64 -15.63 7.46 -17.85
N GLY A 65 -15.98 8.73 -17.70
CA GLY A 65 -16.10 9.38 -16.40
C GLY A 65 -14.77 9.86 -15.79
N TYR A 66 -13.63 9.56 -16.41
CA TYR A 66 -12.32 10.14 -16.06
C TYR A 66 -12.00 11.33 -16.96
N ASN A 67 -11.03 12.15 -16.57
CA ASN A 67 -10.55 13.25 -17.40
C ASN A 67 -10.04 12.72 -18.76
N PRO A 68 -10.56 13.19 -19.91
CA PRO A 68 -10.25 12.65 -21.24
C PRO A 68 -8.78 12.68 -21.66
N ARG A 69 -7.94 13.45 -20.96
CA ARG A 69 -6.50 13.48 -21.24
C ARG A 69 -5.77 12.18 -20.87
N TYR A 70 -6.33 11.40 -19.94
CA TYR A 70 -5.68 10.18 -19.48
C TYR A 70 -6.01 9.02 -20.39
N LYS A 71 -4.97 8.38 -20.92
CA LYS A 71 -5.11 7.27 -21.88
C LYS A 71 -5.54 5.97 -21.18
N ASN A 72 -5.11 5.78 -19.94
CA ASN A 72 -5.41 4.61 -19.14
C ASN A 72 -5.30 4.89 -17.62
N ILE A 73 -5.63 3.89 -16.80
CA ILE A 73 -5.64 4.05 -15.34
C ILE A 73 -4.22 4.26 -14.77
N VAL A 74 -3.19 3.69 -15.40
CA VAL A 74 -1.82 3.90 -14.96
C VAL A 74 -1.38 5.34 -15.23
N ASP A 75 -1.70 5.86 -16.42
CA ASP A 75 -1.50 7.27 -16.79
C ASP A 75 -2.27 8.21 -15.85
N TYR A 76 -3.52 7.87 -15.48
CA TYR A 76 -4.30 8.59 -14.47
C TYR A 76 -3.60 8.63 -13.11
N ILE A 77 -3.17 7.50 -12.55
CA ILE A 77 -2.53 7.46 -11.22
C ILE A 77 -1.22 8.25 -11.20
N ILE A 78 -0.37 8.05 -12.21
CA ILE A 78 0.92 8.74 -12.31
C ILE A 78 0.73 10.25 -12.50
N GLY A 79 -0.16 10.64 -13.43
CA GLY A 79 -0.43 12.05 -13.72
C GLY A 79 -1.07 12.79 -12.54
N VAL A 80 -2.07 12.19 -11.88
CA VAL A 80 -2.67 12.77 -10.67
C VAL A 80 -1.61 12.92 -9.58
N THR A 81 -0.79 11.91 -9.33
CA THR A 81 0.25 11.97 -8.29
C THR A 81 1.25 13.11 -8.56
N HIS A 82 1.66 13.26 -9.83
CA HIS A 82 2.57 14.31 -10.27
C HIS A 82 1.99 15.70 -10.00
N GLU A 83 0.77 15.96 -10.47
CA GLU A 83 0.13 17.27 -10.35
C GLU A 83 -0.06 17.70 -8.91
N ILE A 84 -0.57 16.80 -8.07
CA ILE A 84 -0.91 17.24 -6.73
C ILE A 84 0.39 17.39 -5.90
N TRP A 85 1.32 16.44 -5.99
CA TRP A 85 2.46 16.38 -5.06
C TRP A 85 3.79 16.92 -5.59
N GLU A 86 4.08 16.82 -6.88
CA GLU A 86 5.34 17.36 -7.45
C GLU A 86 5.17 18.79 -7.96
N GLU A 87 4.00 19.14 -8.51
CA GLU A 87 3.68 20.50 -8.95
C GLU A 87 3.03 21.37 -7.87
N HIS A 88 2.86 20.83 -6.65
CA HIS A 88 2.18 21.49 -5.54
C HIS A 88 0.73 21.90 -5.85
N GLY A 89 0.06 21.18 -6.75
CA GLY A 89 -1.33 21.43 -7.14
C GLY A 89 -2.35 20.99 -6.08
N ILE A 90 -2.18 21.34 -4.80
CA ILE A 90 -2.98 20.83 -3.66
C ILE A 90 -4.49 20.93 -3.91
N GLY A 91 -4.98 22.02 -4.52
CA GLY A 91 -6.39 22.21 -4.84
C GLY A 91 -6.98 21.17 -5.80
N LYS A 92 -6.15 20.44 -6.55
CA LYS A 92 -6.57 19.31 -7.40
C LYS A 92 -7.16 18.15 -6.60
N LEU A 93 -6.96 18.11 -5.28
CA LEU A 93 -7.69 17.20 -4.39
C LEU A 93 -9.21 17.33 -4.53
N TYR A 94 -9.73 18.52 -4.87
CA TYR A 94 -11.17 18.68 -5.12
C TYR A 94 -11.67 17.97 -6.39
N ASP A 95 -10.78 17.74 -7.36
CA ASP A 95 -11.07 17.07 -8.63
C ASP A 95 -10.88 15.55 -8.58
N TYR A 96 -10.02 15.08 -7.67
CA TYR A 96 -9.55 13.69 -7.62
C TYR A 96 -9.91 12.94 -6.35
N TYR A 97 -10.32 13.59 -5.26
CA TYR A 97 -10.69 12.92 -4.02
C TYR A 97 -12.14 13.20 -3.67
N ALA A 98 -12.89 12.12 -3.41
CA ALA A 98 -14.26 12.22 -2.96
C ALA A 98 -14.33 12.98 -1.62
N ASN A 99 -15.35 13.82 -1.46
CA ASN A 99 -15.61 14.52 -0.20
C ASN A 99 -15.72 13.58 1.01
N THR A 100 -16.19 12.34 0.79
CA THR A 100 -16.40 11.28 1.77
C THR A 100 -15.30 10.23 1.81
N ILE A 101 -14.13 10.48 1.19
CA ILE A 101 -13.06 9.50 1.11
C ILE A 101 -12.71 8.92 2.50
N ARG A 102 -12.51 7.60 2.54
CA ARG A 102 -11.98 6.89 3.69
C ARG A 102 -10.53 6.53 3.44
N MET A 103 -9.63 6.98 4.32
CA MET A 103 -8.20 6.69 4.23
C MET A 103 -7.75 5.81 5.38
N HIS A 104 -7.34 4.60 5.08
CA HIS A 104 -6.79 3.66 6.04
C HIS A 104 -5.27 3.83 6.06
N THR A 105 -4.76 4.44 7.13
CA THR A 105 -3.32 4.60 7.34
C THR A 105 -2.84 3.60 8.40
N ALA A 106 -1.53 3.39 8.49
CA ALA A 106 -0.97 2.56 9.56
C ALA A 106 -1.36 3.06 10.97
N SER A 107 -1.46 4.38 11.15
CA SER A 107 -1.84 5.01 12.43
C SER A 107 -3.35 5.14 12.66
N GLY A 108 -4.20 4.67 11.73
CA GLY A 108 -5.65 4.72 11.88
C GLY A 108 -6.41 5.26 10.67
N LEU A 109 -7.73 5.39 10.83
CA LEU A 109 -8.66 5.80 9.79
C LEU A 109 -8.87 7.31 9.79
N LYS A 110 -8.72 7.94 8.62
CA LYS A 110 -9.08 9.35 8.38
C LYS A 110 -10.29 9.44 7.45
N PHE A 111 -11.12 10.45 7.66
CA PHE A 111 -12.33 10.67 6.90
C PHE A 111 -12.35 12.05 6.26
N GLY A 112 -12.76 12.07 4.99
CA GLY A 112 -13.01 13.28 4.24
C GLY A 112 -11.77 13.90 3.61
N ARG A 113 -11.97 14.55 2.46
CA ARG A 113 -10.86 15.10 1.67
C ARG A 113 -10.12 16.26 2.34
N GLU A 114 -10.76 16.99 3.24
CA GLU A 114 -10.10 18.09 3.97
C GLU A 114 -8.94 17.56 4.82
N ALA A 115 -9.07 16.38 5.43
CA ALA A 115 -7.97 15.72 6.15
C ALA A 115 -6.80 15.34 5.21
N VAL A 116 -7.09 15.06 3.93
CA VAL A 116 -6.06 14.83 2.90
C VAL A 116 -5.34 16.13 2.57
N ILE A 117 -6.09 17.23 2.42
CA ILE A 117 -5.56 18.57 2.14
C ILE A 117 -4.62 19.02 3.25
N GLU A 118 -5.05 18.91 4.51
CA GLU A 118 -4.25 19.25 5.69
C GLU A 118 -2.95 18.44 5.73
N ALA A 119 -3.04 17.11 5.63
CA ALA A 119 -1.86 16.23 5.65
C ALA A 119 -0.93 16.49 4.46
N THR A 120 -1.48 16.88 3.31
CA THR A 120 -0.69 17.27 2.13
C THR A 120 0.09 18.54 2.39
N ILE A 121 -0.56 19.58 2.91
CA ILE A 121 0.08 20.86 3.23
C ILE A 121 1.22 20.65 4.24
N GLU A 122 0.95 19.91 5.32
CA GLU A 122 1.96 19.58 6.33
C GLU A 122 3.17 18.86 5.70
N SER A 123 2.91 17.85 4.88
CA SER A 123 3.95 17.04 4.28
C SER A 123 4.78 17.81 3.24
N GLN A 124 4.14 18.64 2.41
CA GLN A 124 4.83 19.49 1.43
C GLN A 124 5.61 20.63 2.11
N ALA A 125 5.09 21.20 3.21
CA ALA A 125 5.83 22.19 4.00
C ALA A 125 7.07 21.58 4.68
N ALA A 126 6.96 20.34 5.17
CA ALA A 126 8.07 19.61 5.78
C ALA A 126 9.18 19.25 4.77
N PHE A 127 8.79 18.92 3.54
CA PHE A 127 9.67 18.50 2.44
C PHE A 127 9.32 19.25 1.14
N PRO A 128 9.69 20.54 1.02
CA PRO A 128 9.27 21.38 -0.10
C PRO A 128 9.90 21.01 -1.44
N ASP A 129 10.98 20.23 -1.45
CA ASP A 129 11.61 19.68 -2.65
C ASP A 129 11.25 18.19 -2.88
N ARG A 130 10.19 17.69 -2.23
CA ARG A 130 9.81 16.28 -2.31
C ARG A 130 9.32 15.90 -3.70
N ARG A 131 9.80 14.76 -4.20
CA ARG A 131 9.32 14.09 -5.41
C ARG A 131 8.79 12.70 -5.08
N LEU A 132 7.79 12.27 -5.83
CA LEU A 132 7.21 10.94 -5.75
C LEU A 132 7.43 10.20 -7.07
N PHE A 133 8.38 9.29 -7.05
CA PHE A 133 8.72 8.47 -8.20
C PHE A 133 7.82 7.25 -8.21
N GLY A 134 6.87 7.18 -9.17
CA GLY A 134 6.06 5.98 -9.39
C GLY A 134 6.94 4.82 -9.86
N GLU A 135 6.97 3.72 -9.11
CA GLU A 135 7.74 2.53 -9.46
C GLU A 135 6.89 1.47 -10.18
N GLU A 136 5.62 1.34 -9.79
CA GLU A 136 4.72 0.31 -10.31
C GLU A 136 3.26 0.67 -10.03
N VAL A 137 2.35 0.32 -10.95
CA VAL A 137 0.89 0.41 -10.76
C VAL A 137 0.25 -0.90 -11.19
N ILE A 138 -0.21 -1.70 -10.23
CA ILE A 138 -0.97 -2.94 -10.45
C ILE A 138 -2.44 -2.61 -10.26
N TRP A 139 -3.33 -3.10 -11.12
CA TRP A 139 -4.73 -2.71 -11.07
C TRP A 139 -5.68 -3.82 -11.51
N THR A 140 -6.95 -3.65 -11.19
CA THR A 140 -8.07 -4.46 -11.70
C THR A 140 -9.31 -3.58 -11.82
N GLY A 141 -10.38 -4.12 -12.41
CA GLY A 141 -11.63 -3.40 -12.64
C GLY A 141 -11.74 -2.82 -14.05
N ASN A 142 -12.65 -1.86 -14.23
CA ASN A 142 -12.97 -1.27 -15.52
C ASN A 142 -13.59 0.14 -15.34
N ASN A 143 -13.84 0.85 -16.44
CA ASN A 143 -14.39 2.21 -16.41
C ASN A 143 -15.87 2.30 -16.01
N VAL A 144 -16.60 1.19 -16.00
CA VAL A 144 -18.02 1.16 -15.65
C VAL A 144 -18.18 0.98 -14.14
N ASP A 145 -17.57 -0.06 -13.59
CA ASP A 145 -17.64 -0.38 -12.17
C ASP A 145 -16.70 0.52 -11.35
N GLY A 146 -15.51 0.80 -11.89
CA GLY A 146 -14.40 1.46 -11.20
C GLY A 146 -13.12 0.64 -11.25
N PHE A 147 -12.00 1.29 -10.93
CA PHE A 147 -10.70 0.66 -10.86
C PHE A 147 -10.25 0.49 -9.41
N TYR A 148 -9.60 -0.63 -9.12
CA TYR A 148 -8.72 -0.76 -7.97
C TYR A 148 -7.30 -0.63 -8.46
N THR A 149 -6.50 0.21 -7.82
CA THR A 149 -5.09 0.39 -8.13
C THR A 149 -4.26 0.16 -6.88
N SER A 150 -3.09 -0.43 -7.04
CA SER A 150 -2.06 -0.59 -6.02
C SER A 150 -0.77 -0.06 -6.61
N HIS A 151 -0.33 1.09 -6.12
CA HIS A 151 0.79 1.81 -6.70
C HIS A 151 1.93 1.98 -5.71
N ARG A 152 3.08 1.38 -6.06
CA ARG A 152 4.33 1.50 -5.31
C ARG A 152 5.09 2.72 -5.80
N LEU A 153 5.57 3.50 -4.85
CA LEU A 153 6.27 4.74 -5.13
C LEU A 153 7.40 4.98 -4.15
N ARG A 154 8.38 5.78 -4.59
CA ARG A 154 9.50 6.23 -3.78
C ARG A 154 9.40 7.72 -3.56
N HIS A 155 9.37 8.12 -2.30
CA HIS A 155 9.47 9.50 -1.90
C HIS A 155 10.94 9.88 -1.76
N GLU A 156 11.36 11.00 -2.35
CA GLU A 156 12.67 11.59 -2.06
C GLU A 156 12.53 13.08 -1.79
N GLY A 157 13.26 13.61 -0.82
CA GLY A 157 13.21 15.03 -0.48
C GLY A 157 14.22 15.41 0.59
N THR A 158 14.19 16.68 1.00
CA THR A 158 15.02 17.21 2.09
C THR A 158 14.11 17.75 3.19
N ASN A 159 14.33 17.35 4.44
CA ASN A 159 13.55 17.87 5.55
C ASN A 159 13.95 19.33 5.86
N ARG A 160 13.18 20.29 5.33
CA ARG A 160 13.42 21.74 5.50
C ARG A 160 12.38 22.43 6.36
N GLY A 161 11.23 21.80 6.58
CA GLY A 161 10.19 22.27 7.48
C GLY A 161 10.01 21.39 8.70
N TRP A 162 9.11 21.81 9.59
CA TRP A 162 8.70 21.03 10.75
C TRP A 162 7.99 19.74 10.32
N THR A 163 8.24 18.66 11.06
CA THR A 163 7.52 17.39 10.92
C THR A 163 6.79 17.07 12.22
N ALA A 164 5.96 16.03 12.20
CA ALA A 164 5.40 15.45 13.42
C ALA A 164 6.49 14.98 14.42
N TYR A 165 7.71 14.71 13.93
CA TYR A 165 8.85 14.23 14.71
C TYR A 165 9.75 15.36 15.24
N GLY A 166 9.52 16.62 14.86
CA GLY A 166 10.25 17.77 15.39
C GLY A 166 10.75 18.78 14.35
N PRO A 167 11.73 19.63 14.71
CA PRO A 167 12.24 20.71 13.87
C PRO A 167 12.98 20.19 12.63
N PRO A 168 13.16 21.05 11.60
CA PRO A 168 13.84 20.66 10.37
C PRO A 168 15.29 20.22 10.61
N THR A 169 15.63 19.05 10.09
CA THR A 169 16.94 18.41 10.25
C THR A 169 17.92 18.72 9.11
N GLY A 170 17.43 19.22 7.98
CA GLY A 170 18.21 19.47 6.76
C GLY A 170 18.69 18.20 6.06
N LYS A 171 18.29 17.01 6.52
CA LYS A 171 18.70 15.73 5.96
C LYS A 171 17.90 15.36 4.71
N ARG A 172 18.56 14.70 3.77
CA ARG A 172 17.90 14.07 2.62
C ARG A 172 17.31 12.73 3.04
N VAL A 173 16.13 12.43 2.53
CA VAL A 173 15.39 11.20 2.80
C VAL A 173 14.97 10.54 1.49
N SER A 174 14.92 9.21 1.49
CA SER A 174 14.43 8.35 0.42
C SER A 174 13.74 7.13 1.06
N TYR A 175 12.43 7.02 0.90
CA TYR A 175 11.60 5.99 1.54
C TYR A 175 10.44 5.57 0.62
N ARG A 176 9.91 4.36 0.81
CA ARG A 176 8.84 3.82 -0.04
C ARG A 176 7.47 3.97 0.59
N ALA A 177 6.46 3.98 -0.29
CA ALA A 177 5.07 3.82 0.06
C ALA A 177 4.38 2.91 -0.94
N ILE A 178 3.34 2.22 -0.49
CA ILE A 178 2.34 1.59 -1.37
C ILE A 178 0.99 2.17 -0.96
N ALA A 179 0.25 2.61 -1.97
CA ALA A 179 -1.10 3.11 -1.83
C ALA A 179 -2.04 2.32 -2.72
N ASP A 180 -3.09 1.79 -2.10
CA ASP A 180 -4.19 1.13 -2.76
C ASP A 180 -5.38 2.07 -2.84
N CYS A 181 -5.84 2.39 -4.05
CA CYS A 181 -6.95 3.31 -4.28
C CYS A 181 -8.08 2.64 -5.03
N VAL A 182 -9.31 2.84 -4.54
CA VAL A 182 -10.53 2.63 -5.32
C VAL A 182 -10.86 3.93 -6.05
N CYS A 183 -10.86 3.86 -7.38
CA CYS A 183 -11.10 4.97 -8.29
C CYS A 183 -12.42 4.77 -9.03
N VAL A 184 -13.30 5.78 -8.95
CA VAL A 184 -14.61 5.79 -9.62
C VAL A 184 -14.84 7.18 -10.20
N GLN A 185 -15.13 7.25 -11.51
CA GLN A 185 -15.50 8.50 -12.19
C GLN A 185 -14.59 9.70 -11.85
N ASN A 186 -13.28 9.55 -12.11
CA ASN A 186 -12.23 10.53 -11.84
C ASN A 186 -11.88 10.76 -10.36
N MET A 187 -12.53 10.07 -9.41
CA MET A 187 -12.36 10.28 -7.96
C MET A 187 -11.82 9.04 -7.25
N MET A 188 -10.89 9.25 -6.32
CA MET A 188 -10.49 8.29 -5.29
C MET A 188 -11.53 8.34 -4.15
N VAL A 189 -12.11 7.19 -3.83
CA VAL A 189 -13.24 7.06 -2.89
C VAL A 189 -12.85 6.30 -1.62
N GLU A 190 -11.82 5.49 -1.70
CA GLU A 190 -11.23 4.79 -0.56
C GLU A 190 -9.75 4.55 -0.87
N GLU A 191 -8.90 4.80 0.13
CA GLU A 191 -7.45 4.63 0.03
C GLU A 191 -6.93 3.82 1.23
N TRP A 192 -6.01 2.90 0.99
CA TRP A 192 -5.17 2.30 2.02
C TRP A 192 -3.72 2.65 1.72
N ILE A 193 -3.00 3.18 2.70
CA ILE A 193 -1.64 3.63 2.49
C ILE A 193 -0.74 3.26 3.66
N SER A 194 0.43 2.71 3.33
CA SER A 194 1.53 2.55 4.26
C SER A 194 2.80 3.15 3.68
N ARG A 195 3.59 3.76 4.56
CA ARG A 195 4.88 4.37 4.25
C ARG A 195 5.92 3.75 5.17
N ASP A 196 7.13 3.59 4.67
CA ASP A 196 8.27 3.17 5.48
C ASP A 196 8.76 4.33 6.36
N GLU A 197 7.97 4.68 7.38
CA GLU A 197 8.26 5.79 8.30
C GLU A 197 9.50 5.51 9.15
N LEU A 198 9.80 4.24 9.44
CA LEU A 198 11.01 3.88 10.19
C LEU A 198 12.27 4.29 9.42
N THR A 199 12.34 3.98 8.12
CA THR A 199 13.44 4.46 7.26
C THR A 199 13.52 5.99 7.24
N LEU A 200 12.38 6.68 7.15
CA LEU A 200 12.32 8.15 7.19
C LEU A 200 12.94 8.70 8.48
N ILE A 201 12.54 8.18 9.64
CA ILE A 201 13.01 8.61 10.97
C ILE A 201 14.51 8.38 11.11
N MET A 202 15.01 7.20 10.71
CA MET A 202 16.43 6.89 10.74
C MET A 202 17.24 7.85 9.85
N GLN A 203 16.76 8.16 8.65
CA GLN A 203 17.45 9.06 7.71
C GLN A 203 17.42 10.53 8.14
N MET A 204 16.41 10.95 8.90
CA MET A 204 16.39 12.25 9.58
C MET A 204 17.39 12.33 10.74
N GLY A 205 18.00 11.21 11.14
CA GLY A 205 18.98 11.13 12.23
C GLY A 205 18.35 11.09 13.61
N LEU A 206 17.08 10.68 13.70
CA LEU A 206 16.36 10.53 14.95
C LEU A 206 16.53 9.10 15.49
N ASP A 207 16.55 8.94 16.82
CA ASP A 207 16.54 7.62 17.44
C ASP A 207 15.13 7.00 17.35
N PRO A 208 14.95 5.85 16.68
CA PRO A 208 13.62 5.30 16.47
C PRO A 208 12.88 4.92 17.75
N LEU A 209 13.59 4.36 18.73
CA LEU A 209 12.97 3.87 19.97
C LEU A 209 12.52 5.03 20.85
N GLN A 210 13.37 6.04 21.00
CA GLN A 210 13.05 7.27 21.73
C GLN A 210 11.89 8.00 21.04
N THR A 211 11.95 8.16 19.72
CA THR A 211 10.88 8.83 18.95
C THR A 211 9.56 8.07 19.10
N ALA A 212 9.57 6.74 19.04
CA ALA A 212 8.37 5.93 19.23
C ALA A 212 7.76 6.10 20.62
N LYS A 213 8.59 6.10 21.69
CA LYS A 213 8.13 6.33 23.07
C LYS A 213 7.53 7.73 23.25
N GLU A 214 8.17 8.75 22.72
CA GLU A 214 7.67 10.13 22.79
C GLU A 214 6.35 10.30 22.05
N MET A 215 6.20 9.69 20.87
CA MET A 215 4.96 9.72 20.10
C MET A 215 3.84 8.91 20.76
N ALA A 216 4.15 7.71 21.25
CA ALA A 216 3.18 6.90 21.98
C ALA A 216 2.67 7.62 23.24
N ALA A 217 3.55 8.33 23.96
CA ALA A 217 3.14 9.16 25.11
C ALA A 217 2.21 10.31 24.70
N LYS A 218 2.52 11.04 23.62
CA LYS A 218 1.65 12.12 23.11
C LYS A 218 0.29 11.59 22.65
N GLU A 219 0.25 10.40 22.04
CA GLU A 219 -0.98 9.76 21.57
C GLU A 219 -1.85 9.27 22.73
N LYS A 220 -1.25 8.83 23.84
CA LYS A 220 -2.01 8.45 25.05
C LYS A 220 -2.84 9.60 25.61
N ASP A 221 -2.31 10.81 25.57
CA ASP A 221 -2.98 12.02 26.05
C ASP A 221 -4.02 12.57 25.06
N SER A 222 -4.16 11.94 23.89
CA SER A 222 -5.16 12.27 22.88
C SER A 222 -6.29 11.23 22.85
N ASP A 223 -7.51 11.64 22.49
CA ASP A 223 -8.63 10.71 22.24
C ASP A 223 -8.44 9.83 20.99
N LEU A 224 -7.29 9.95 20.29
CA LEU A 224 -6.98 9.27 19.02
C LEU A 224 -6.25 7.92 19.20
N GLN A 225 -6.39 7.28 20.35
CA GLN A 225 -5.74 5.98 20.59
C GLN A 225 -6.21 4.91 19.61
N LEU A 226 -5.27 4.27 18.92
CA LEU A 226 -5.54 3.06 18.14
C LEU A 226 -5.95 1.93 19.11
N ARG A 227 -7.26 1.72 19.27
CA ARG A 227 -7.76 0.61 20.08
C ARG A 227 -7.70 -0.68 19.30
N ILE A 228 -6.75 -1.54 19.64
CA ILE A 228 -6.71 -2.92 19.15
C ILE A 228 -7.75 -3.70 19.95
N ALA A 229 -8.92 -3.89 19.35
CA ALA A 229 -10.05 -4.59 19.97
C ALA A 229 -10.33 -5.92 19.26
N GLY A 230 -10.73 -6.92 20.04
CA GLY A 230 -11.09 -8.26 19.59
C GLY A 230 -9.97 -9.27 19.78
N ASP A 231 -10.36 -10.53 19.92
CA ASP A 231 -9.42 -11.65 20.04
C ASP A 231 -8.62 -11.84 18.75
N ILE A 232 -7.42 -12.41 18.88
CA ILE A 232 -6.64 -12.86 17.73
C ILE A 232 -7.33 -14.11 17.21
N ASP A 233 -7.97 -13.99 16.04
CA ASP A 233 -8.89 -14.97 15.45
C ASP A 233 -8.19 -16.20 14.85
N HIS A 234 -7.17 -16.71 15.54
CA HIS A 234 -6.28 -17.74 15.02
C HIS A 234 -6.54 -19.13 15.55
N ARG A 235 -7.41 -19.27 16.54
CA ARG A 235 -7.57 -20.55 17.22
C ARG A 235 -9.01 -20.78 17.65
N ILE A 236 -9.68 -21.68 16.96
CA ILE A 236 -10.77 -22.44 17.57
C ILE A 236 -10.10 -23.45 18.53
N GLY A 237 -9.80 -23.01 19.75
CA GLY A 237 -9.15 -23.85 20.78
C GLY A 237 -7.64 -24.06 20.57
N GLN A 238 -7.20 -25.31 20.44
CA GLN A 238 -5.79 -25.69 20.20
C GLN A 238 -5.59 -26.37 18.83
N LEU A 239 -6.54 -26.19 17.92
CA LEU A 239 -6.47 -26.76 16.57
C LEU A 239 -5.43 -26.02 15.71
N PRO A 240 -4.80 -26.72 14.75
CA PRO A 240 -4.00 -26.04 13.74
C PRO A 240 -4.88 -25.13 12.85
N PRO A 241 -4.30 -24.19 12.10
CA PRO A 241 -5.04 -23.46 11.07
C PRO A 241 -5.69 -24.44 10.08
N GLU A 242 -6.80 -24.05 9.44
CA GLU A 242 -7.41 -24.90 8.42
C GLU A 242 -6.49 -25.03 7.20
N PRO A 243 -6.41 -26.20 6.54
CA PRO A 243 -5.68 -26.33 5.29
C PRO A 243 -6.26 -25.39 4.22
N TRP A 244 -5.40 -24.80 3.39
CA TRP A 244 -5.86 -24.05 2.23
C TRP A 244 -6.52 -25.01 1.21
N PRO A 245 -7.71 -24.68 0.67
CA PRO A 245 -8.40 -25.57 -0.25
C PRO A 245 -7.57 -25.86 -1.51
N GLU A 246 -7.75 -27.05 -2.08
CA GLU A 246 -7.16 -27.37 -3.38
C GLU A 246 -7.75 -26.47 -4.47
N SER A 247 -6.89 -26.02 -5.39
CA SER A 247 -7.35 -25.24 -6.54
C SER A 247 -8.27 -26.12 -7.39
N GLN A 248 -9.42 -25.56 -7.79
CA GLN A 248 -10.36 -26.20 -8.70
C GLN A 248 -10.06 -25.87 -10.17
N SER A 249 -9.05 -25.03 -10.42
CA SER A 249 -8.65 -24.60 -11.76
C SER A 249 -7.43 -25.38 -12.23
N GLU A 250 -7.48 -25.88 -13.47
CA GLU A 250 -6.30 -26.44 -14.15
C GLU A 250 -5.33 -25.35 -14.62
N ARG A 251 -5.79 -24.09 -14.71
CA ARG A 251 -4.96 -22.92 -15.05
C ARG A 251 -4.34 -22.32 -13.82
N PHE A 252 -3.14 -21.77 -13.98
CA PHE A 252 -2.47 -21.02 -12.92
C PHE A 252 -3.31 -19.80 -12.53
N ASP A 253 -3.64 -19.70 -11.24
CA ASP A 253 -4.34 -18.56 -10.66
C ASP A 253 -3.37 -17.79 -9.75
N PRO A 254 -2.92 -16.60 -10.14
CA PRO A 254 -2.00 -15.79 -9.34
C PRO A 254 -2.57 -15.44 -7.97
N GLU A 255 -3.90 -15.28 -7.84
CA GLU A 255 -4.54 -14.92 -6.57
C GLU A 255 -4.55 -16.11 -5.62
N ASP A 256 -5.00 -17.29 -6.05
CA ASP A 256 -4.92 -18.52 -5.23
C ASP A 256 -3.48 -18.82 -4.83
N PHE A 257 -2.54 -18.66 -5.76
CA PHE A 257 -1.12 -18.90 -5.52
C PHE A 257 -0.56 -18.04 -4.38
N VAL A 258 -0.75 -16.71 -4.41
CA VAL A 258 -0.22 -15.83 -3.35
C VAL A 258 -0.96 -16.03 -2.02
N MET A 259 -2.27 -16.29 -2.05
CA MET A 259 -3.05 -16.51 -0.84
C MET A 259 -2.64 -17.81 -0.14
N ARG A 260 -2.47 -18.90 -0.90
CA ARG A 260 -1.96 -20.19 -0.40
C ARG A 260 -0.56 -20.03 0.18
N MET A 261 0.33 -19.38 -0.56
CA MET A 261 1.71 -19.12 -0.14
C MET A 261 1.76 -18.36 1.19
N MET A 262 1.01 -17.26 1.30
CA MET A 262 0.95 -16.48 2.54
C MET A 262 0.35 -17.29 3.69
N HIS A 263 -0.71 -18.07 3.43
CA HIS A 263 -1.33 -18.89 4.45
C HIS A 263 -0.39 -19.98 4.99
N GLU A 264 0.29 -20.73 4.11
CA GLU A 264 1.23 -21.78 4.52
C GLU A 264 2.46 -21.22 5.23
N ILE A 265 3.06 -20.14 4.71
CA ILE A 265 4.28 -19.57 5.30
C ILE A 265 3.96 -18.83 6.60
N TRP A 266 2.94 -17.96 6.61
CA TRP A 266 2.67 -17.10 7.76
C TRP A 266 1.72 -17.70 8.77
N ASN A 267 0.63 -18.36 8.39
CA ASN A 267 -0.33 -18.87 9.38
C ASN A 267 0.10 -20.23 9.92
N TRP A 268 0.48 -21.16 9.04
CA TRP A 268 1.03 -22.46 9.41
C TRP A 268 2.50 -22.43 9.84
N LYS A 269 3.20 -21.31 9.63
CA LYS A 269 4.62 -21.13 10.01
C LYS A 269 5.53 -22.13 9.28
N LEU A 270 5.15 -22.59 8.08
CA LEU A 270 5.90 -23.55 7.28
C LEU A 270 6.96 -22.86 6.43
N LEU A 271 8.00 -22.33 7.07
CA LEU A 271 9.08 -21.61 6.37
C LEU A 271 9.79 -22.47 5.32
N ASN A 272 9.79 -23.79 5.50
CA ASN A 272 10.32 -24.74 4.52
C ASN A 272 9.54 -24.76 3.21
N LYS A 273 8.29 -24.26 3.17
CA LYS A 273 7.47 -24.15 1.95
C LYS A 273 7.93 -23.03 1.03
N ALA A 274 8.74 -22.07 1.49
CA ALA A 274 9.24 -20.99 0.64
C ALA A 274 9.94 -21.49 -0.65
N ARG A 275 10.59 -22.66 -0.62
CA ARG A 275 11.22 -23.29 -1.80
C ARG A 275 10.24 -23.76 -2.88
N GLU A 276 8.97 -23.88 -2.56
CA GLU A 276 7.91 -24.27 -3.49
C GLU A 276 7.28 -23.03 -4.17
N TYR A 277 7.49 -21.83 -3.62
CA TYR A 277 6.84 -20.59 -4.07
C TYR A 277 7.81 -19.58 -4.69
N TYR A 278 9.09 -19.60 -4.31
CA TYR A 278 10.07 -18.62 -4.73
C TYR A 278 11.13 -19.23 -5.64
N HIS A 279 11.59 -18.46 -6.63
CA HIS A 279 12.83 -18.76 -7.33
C HIS A 279 14.00 -18.78 -6.34
N GLU A 280 14.95 -19.70 -6.52
CA GLU A 280 16.12 -19.84 -5.62
C GLU A 280 16.88 -18.51 -5.44
N ASN A 281 16.90 -17.70 -6.50
CA ASN A 281 17.61 -16.44 -6.62
C ASN A 281 16.68 -15.21 -6.59
N PHE A 282 15.46 -15.33 -6.06
CA PHE A 282 14.53 -14.21 -6.02
C PHE A 282 15.10 -13.02 -5.24
N VAL A 283 14.66 -11.82 -5.59
CA VAL A 283 15.09 -10.57 -4.94
C VAL A 283 13.97 -10.05 -4.05
N PHE A 284 14.32 -9.69 -2.82
CA PHE A 284 13.41 -9.05 -1.87
C PHE A 284 13.84 -7.62 -1.58
N ASP A 285 12.87 -6.72 -1.52
CA ASP A 285 13.01 -5.36 -1.00
C ASP A 285 11.86 -5.08 -0.02
N GLY A 286 12.18 -4.69 1.20
CA GLY A 286 11.23 -4.54 2.30
C GLY A 286 11.46 -3.26 3.11
N PRO A 287 10.60 -3.02 4.12
CA PRO A 287 10.69 -1.81 4.92
C PRO A 287 11.95 -1.81 5.80
N SER A 288 12.32 -0.62 6.26
CA SER A 288 13.43 -0.39 7.19
C SER A 288 14.80 -0.77 6.62
N GLY A 289 14.97 -0.59 5.30
CA GLY A 289 16.23 -0.87 4.59
C GLY A 289 16.53 -2.35 4.37
N ARG A 290 15.55 -3.24 4.55
CA ARG A 290 15.74 -4.67 4.31
C ARG A 290 15.78 -4.96 2.81
N ALA A 291 16.87 -5.52 2.34
CA ALA A 291 16.99 -6.04 0.97
C ALA A 291 17.92 -7.25 0.96
N PHE A 292 17.51 -8.33 0.31
CA PHE A 292 18.28 -9.57 0.26
C PHE A 292 17.93 -10.41 -0.97
N LYS A 293 18.66 -11.51 -1.17
CA LYS A 293 18.44 -12.44 -2.28
C LYS A 293 18.39 -13.88 -1.79
N GLY A 294 17.36 -14.60 -2.20
CA GLY A 294 17.23 -16.03 -2.00
C GLY A 294 16.51 -16.46 -0.71
N ILE A 295 16.22 -17.76 -0.65
CA ILE A 295 15.27 -18.35 0.30
C ILE A 295 15.78 -18.36 1.74
N GLY A 296 17.08 -18.55 1.97
CA GLY A 296 17.64 -18.59 3.33
C GLY A 296 17.48 -17.27 4.10
N ASP A 297 17.76 -16.16 3.42
CA ASP A 297 17.57 -14.81 3.99
C ASP A 297 16.08 -14.52 4.21
N PHE A 298 15.21 -14.98 3.30
CA PHE A 298 13.76 -14.87 3.46
C PHE A 298 13.26 -15.59 4.71
N GLN A 299 13.69 -16.83 4.93
CA GLN A 299 13.32 -17.59 6.13
C GLN A 299 13.78 -16.89 7.41
N THR A 300 14.99 -16.32 7.40
CA THR A 300 15.52 -15.53 8.51
C THR A 300 14.69 -14.26 8.75
N TYR A 301 14.31 -13.57 7.68
CA TYR A 301 13.43 -12.41 7.73
C TYR A 301 12.06 -12.75 8.32
N VAL A 302 11.39 -13.80 7.83
CA VAL A 302 10.10 -14.25 8.36
C VAL A 302 10.24 -14.64 9.84
N LEU A 303 11.29 -15.37 10.23
CA LEU A 303 11.57 -15.68 11.65
C LEU A 303 11.74 -14.42 12.50
N SER A 304 12.41 -13.38 11.98
CA SER A 304 12.64 -12.14 12.72
C SER A 304 11.34 -11.40 13.07
N LEU A 305 10.30 -11.57 12.24
CA LEU A 305 8.97 -11.01 12.47
C LEU A 305 8.07 -11.93 13.31
N LEU A 306 8.22 -13.25 13.18
CA LEU A 306 7.48 -14.23 13.97
C LEU A 306 7.97 -14.35 15.42
N SER A 307 9.28 -14.20 15.65
CA SER A 307 9.89 -14.34 16.97
C SER A 307 9.28 -13.39 18.03
N PRO A 308 9.13 -12.08 17.78
CA PRO A 308 8.48 -11.18 18.75
C PRO A 308 6.97 -11.44 18.92
N PHE A 309 6.32 -12.04 17.91
CA PHE A 309 4.87 -12.32 17.89
C PHE A 309 4.59 -13.80 17.59
N PRO A 310 4.87 -14.74 18.51
CA PRO A 310 4.69 -16.17 18.25
C PRO A 310 3.24 -16.58 17.92
N ASP A 311 2.26 -15.77 18.34
CA ASP A 311 0.83 -15.93 18.08
C ASP A 311 0.35 -15.19 16.83
N LEU A 312 1.27 -14.64 16.02
CA LEU A 312 0.94 -13.79 14.88
C LEU A 312 -0.03 -14.46 13.91
N SER A 313 -1.08 -13.70 13.59
CA SER A 313 -2.06 -13.96 12.56
C SER A 313 -1.79 -13.16 11.30
N HIS A 314 -2.03 -13.77 10.15
CA HIS A 314 -1.92 -13.11 8.86
C HIS A 314 -3.23 -13.26 8.07
N HIS A 315 -3.78 -12.14 7.64
CA HIS A 315 -4.99 -12.06 6.85
C HIS A 315 -4.73 -11.33 5.53
N VAL A 316 -5.13 -11.93 4.41
CA VAL A 316 -5.09 -11.27 3.11
C VAL A 316 -6.39 -10.47 2.96
N ASP A 317 -6.28 -9.15 2.95
CA ASP A 317 -7.43 -8.24 2.84
C ASP A 317 -7.85 -8.01 1.38
N HIS A 318 -6.90 -8.04 0.44
CA HIS A 318 -7.15 -7.81 -0.97
C HIS A 318 -6.03 -8.36 -1.86
N VAL A 319 -6.38 -8.84 -3.06
CA VAL A 319 -5.44 -9.20 -4.12
C VAL A 319 -5.92 -8.60 -5.44
N CYS A 320 -5.00 -8.09 -6.26
CA CYS A 320 -5.24 -7.87 -7.68
C CYS A 320 -3.95 -8.17 -8.47
N HIS A 321 -4.10 -8.42 -9.77
CA HIS A 321 -2.97 -8.71 -10.62
C HIS A 321 -3.16 -8.21 -12.04
N VAL A 322 -2.03 -8.01 -12.72
CA VAL A 322 -1.95 -7.77 -14.17
C VAL A 322 -0.94 -8.75 -14.78
N GLY A 323 -0.93 -8.84 -16.10
CA GLY A 323 -0.06 -9.76 -16.84
C GLY A 323 -0.76 -11.07 -17.23
N ASN A 324 0.01 -12.00 -17.76
CA ASN A 324 -0.47 -13.26 -18.32
C ASN A 324 0.63 -14.32 -18.26
N GLU A 325 0.30 -15.57 -18.62
CA GLU A 325 1.26 -16.69 -18.56
C GLU A 325 2.53 -16.45 -19.37
N SER A 326 2.47 -15.75 -20.52
CA SER A 326 3.63 -15.48 -21.36
C SER A 326 4.55 -14.38 -20.82
N ALA A 327 3.99 -13.30 -20.28
CA ALA A 327 4.75 -12.16 -19.77
C ALA A 327 5.13 -12.32 -18.27
N GLY A 328 4.48 -13.25 -17.58
CA GLY A 328 4.46 -13.34 -16.12
C GLY A 328 3.38 -12.44 -15.52
N TYR A 329 3.22 -12.56 -14.21
CA TYR A 329 2.22 -11.81 -13.44
C TYR A 329 2.86 -10.81 -12.50
N ARG A 330 2.19 -9.67 -12.32
CA ARG A 330 2.46 -8.72 -11.24
C ARG A 330 1.26 -8.75 -10.31
N VAL A 331 1.47 -9.16 -9.07
CA VAL A 331 0.41 -9.37 -8.09
C VAL A 331 0.61 -8.41 -6.93
N ALA A 332 -0.38 -7.55 -6.68
CA ALA A 332 -0.45 -6.72 -5.49
C ALA A 332 -1.32 -7.41 -4.45
N THR A 333 -0.83 -7.48 -3.22
CA THR A 333 -1.54 -8.05 -2.09
C THR A 333 -1.52 -7.07 -0.93
N ARG A 334 -2.69 -6.65 -0.47
CA ARG A 334 -2.85 -5.97 0.83
C ARG A 334 -3.20 -7.00 1.88
N TRP A 335 -2.52 -6.92 3.01
CA TRP A 335 -2.68 -7.84 4.11
C TRP A 335 -2.64 -7.11 5.45
N SER A 336 -3.11 -7.79 6.48
CA SER A 336 -3.02 -7.35 7.86
C SER A 336 -2.52 -8.46 8.76
N MET A 337 -1.77 -8.09 9.78
CA MET A 337 -1.33 -8.99 10.83
C MET A 337 -1.86 -8.53 12.19
N ARG A 338 -2.11 -9.48 13.08
CA ARG A 338 -2.31 -9.23 14.51
C ARG A 338 -1.48 -10.18 15.35
N GLY A 339 -1.08 -9.76 16.54
CA GLY A 339 -0.28 -10.59 17.43
C GLY A 339 -0.13 -9.95 18.80
N THR A 340 0.60 -10.63 19.67
CA THR A 340 0.96 -10.13 21.01
C THR A 340 2.46 -10.19 21.19
N HIS A 341 3.07 -9.09 21.66
CA HIS A 341 4.51 -9.02 21.88
C HIS A 341 4.94 -9.85 23.09
N THR A 342 4.98 -11.17 22.91
CA THR A 342 5.25 -12.17 23.95
C THR A 342 6.57 -12.88 23.76
N GLY A 343 7.17 -12.78 22.58
CA GLY A 343 8.47 -13.36 22.28
C GLY A 343 9.57 -12.30 22.21
N TYR A 344 10.81 -12.76 22.31
CA TYR A 344 11.99 -11.91 22.13
C TYR A 344 12.25 -11.67 20.65
N GLY A 345 12.87 -10.56 20.31
CA GLY A 345 13.30 -10.33 18.94
C GLY A 345 13.84 -8.93 18.69
N ILE A 346 13.69 -8.48 17.45
CA ILE A 346 14.19 -7.19 16.98
C ILE A 346 13.56 -5.98 17.69
N TYR A 347 12.45 -6.16 18.41
CA TYR A 347 11.76 -5.13 19.20
C TYR A 347 12.09 -5.17 20.70
N GLY A 348 13.02 -6.02 21.14
CA GLY A 348 13.47 -6.09 22.52
C GLY A 348 12.76 -7.15 23.37
N GLU A 349 12.59 -6.83 24.66
CA GLU A 349 11.95 -7.73 25.63
C GLU A 349 10.41 -7.75 25.45
N PRO A 350 9.75 -8.91 25.66
CA PRO A 350 8.30 -9.02 25.59
C PRO A 350 7.58 -7.99 26.47
N THR A 351 6.66 -7.23 25.89
CA THR A 351 5.87 -6.23 26.62
C THR A 351 4.45 -6.71 26.94
N GLY A 352 3.99 -7.77 26.26
CA GLY A 352 2.61 -8.24 26.34
C GLY A 352 1.61 -7.35 25.57
N ASN A 353 2.08 -6.29 24.92
CA ASN A 353 1.21 -5.38 24.16
C ASN A 353 0.68 -6.07 22.90
N PRO A 354 -0.61 -5.89 22.57
CA PRO A 354 -1.15 -6.34 21.30
C PRO A 354 -0.62 -5.47 20.16
N MET A 355 -0.54 -6.04 18.96
CA MET A 355 -0.19 -5.33 17.73
C MET A 355 -1.21 -5.58 16.63
N ARG A 356 -1.39 -4.57 15.77
CA ARG A 356 -2.00 -4.68 14.45
C ARG A 356 -1.09 -4.01 13.44
N LEU A 357 -0.88 -4.68 12.32
CA LEU A 357 -0.09 -4.17 11.20
C LEU A 357 -0.91 -4.28 9.92
N MET A 358 -0.82 -3.26 9.08
CA MET A 358 -1.27 -3.31 7.68
C MET A 358 -0.03 -3.25 6.81
N GLY A 359 0.03 -4.12 5.81
CA GLY A 359 1.14 -4.16 4.87
C GLY A 359 0.67 -4.50 3.46
N PHE A 360 1.60 -4.32 2.53
CA PHE A 360 1.39 -4.51 1.11
C PHE A 360 2.59 -5.23 0.55
N SER A 361 2.36 -6.24 -0.29
CA SER A 361 3.41 -6.93 -1.04
C SER A 361 3.07 -6.93 -2.53
N HIS A 362 4.04 -6.53 -3.35
CA HIS A 362 4.00 -6.69 -4.80
C HIS A 362 4.93 -7.84 -5.19
N HIS A 363 4.40 -8.83 -5.89
CA HIS A 363 5.14 -9.99 -6.38
C HIS A 363 5.25 -9.95 -7.89
N VAL A 364 6.43 -10.25 -8.42
CA VAL A 364 6.61 -10.62 -9.83
C VAL A 364 6.70 -12.14 -9.89
N ILE A 365 5.75 -12.76 -10.59
CA ILE A 365 5.67 -14.22 -10.75
C ILE A 365 6.07 -14.56 -12.19
N LYS A 366 7.02 -15.49 -12.34
CA LYS A 366 7.48 -16.04 -13.61
C LYS A 366 7.61 -17.55 -13.49
N ASP A 367 7.12 -18.28 -14.49
CA ASP A 367 7.16 -19.75 -14.52
C ASP A 367 6.53 -20.39 -13.26
N GLY A 368 5.46 -19.78 -12.73
CA GLY A 368 4.77 -20.25 -11.53
C GLY A 368 5.50 -20.01 -10.21
N LEU A 369 6.59 -19.23 -10.21
CA LEU A 369 7.39 -18.92 -9.01
C LEU A 369 7.64 -17.41 -8.86
N ILE A 370 7.80 -16.95 -7.61
CA ILE A 370 8.10 -15.56 -7.29
C ILE A 370 9.55 -15.26 -7.65
N ALA A 371 9.75 -14.36 -8.61
CA ALA A 371 11.05 -13.86 -9.05
C ALA A 371 11.51 -12.64 -8.26
N SER A 372 10.58 -11.81 -7.77
CA SER A 372 10.87 -10.72 -6.86
C SER A 372 9.67 -10.36 -6.00
N GLU A 373 9.94 -9.86 -4.79
CA GLU A 373 8.95 -9.33 -3.87
C GLU A 373 9.36 -7.94 -3.37
N SER A 374 8.41 -7.01 -3.36
CA SER A 374 8.56 -5.70 -2.72
C SER A 374 7.47 -5.52 -1.68
N THR A 375 7.85 -5.36 -0.43
CA THR A 375 6.93 -5.24 0.70
C THR A 375 7.06 -3.88 1.37
N VAL A 376 5.93 -3.25 1.71
CA VAL A 376 5.88 -2.03 2.52
C VAL A 376 4.87 -2.21 3.65
N PHE A 377 5.33 -1.95 4.86
CA PHE A 377 4.50 -1.73 6.04
C PHE A 377 5.17 -0.70 6.93
N ASP A 378 4.42 -0.12 7.85
CA ASP A 378 4.93 0.91 8.74
C ASP A 378 5.44 0.28 10.04
N GLU A 379 6.73 -0.05 10.06
CA GLU A 379 7.37 -0.65 11.22
C GLU A 379 7.49 0.33 12.39
N PHE A 380 7.48 1.64 12.13
CA PHE A 380 7.54 2.63 13.19
C PHE A 380 6.23 2.67 13.99
N VAL A 381 5.08 2.57 13.31
CA VAL A 381 3.79 2.43 13.98
C VAL A 381 3.69 1.11 14.76
N LEU A 382 4.29 0.03 14.26
CA LEU A 382 4.44 -1.21 15.04
C LEU A 382 5.28 -0.98 16.30
N LEU A 383 6.43 -0.30 16.17
CA LEU A 383 7.29 0.00 17.31
C LEU A 383 6.57 0.83 18.37
N LYS A 384 5.78 1.84 17.97
CA LYS A 384 4.92 2.61 18.89
C LYS A 384 3.97 1.71 19.67
N GLN A 385 3.30 0.75 19.02
CA GLN A 385 2.39 -0.19 19.70
C GLN A 385 3.11 -1.09 20.71
N VAL A 386 4.31 -1.54 20.36
CA VAL A 386 5.13 -2.41 21.23
C VAL A 386 5.61 -1.68 22.48
N VAL A 387 5.99 -0.40 22.35
CA VAL A 387 6.59 0.39 23.45
C VAL A 387 5.58 1.26 24.21
N ALA A 388 4.33 1.30 23.74
CA ALA A 388 3.25 2.08 24.34
C ALA A 388 2.98 1.67 25.79
#